data_AF-A0AAN4ZAP6-F1
#
_entry.id   AF-A0AAN4ZAP6-F1
#
_cell.length_a   1.000
_cell.length_b   1.000
_cell.length_c   1.000
_cell.angle_alpha   90.00
_cell.angle_beta   90.00
_cell.angle_gamma   90.00
#
_symmetry.space_group_name_H-M   'P 1'
#
loop_
_entity.id
_entity.type
_entity.pdbx_description
1 polymer ?
#
loop_
_entity_poly.entity_id
_entity_poly.type
_entity_poly.pdbx_seq_one_letter_code
_entity_poly.pdbx_strand_id
1 'polypeptide(L)'
;GIPNPSRRVNEEEFAEEEGMDYFPGQTVGQVIRKKVLKRRSSQEKQESAKKLKISTELESCGPECNLCDVAYLGADRSKTGLIPRKNTDYITPHCMVMECMKHPSTLTSYAEHLKKDHNSSLIQLGYILRCECGVEVQSKKTGHKHNQTCAIRNFTIHKLNEEDLP
;
A
#
# COMPACT_ATOMS: atom_id res chain seq x y z
N GLY A 1 -14.66 28.18 -17.53
CA GLY A 1 -14.33 29.34 -16.71
C GLY A 1 -12.83 29.40 -16.53
N ILE A 2 -12.21 30.51 -16.91
CA ILE A 2 -10.76 30.72 -16.78
C ILE A 2 -10.49 31.16 -15.32
N PRO A 3 -9.56 30.55 -14.58
CA PRO A 3 -9.23 31.00 -13.23
C PRO A 3 -8.52 32.36 -13.29
N ASN A 4 -9.01 33.28 -12.47
CA ASN A 4 -8.53 34.65 -12.33
C ASN A 4 -7.14 34.67 -11.67
N PRO A 5 -6.08 35.17 -12.33
CA PRO A 5 -4.77 35.30 -11.71
C PRO A 5 -4.61 36.67 -11.03
N SER A 6 -3.87 36.67 -9.93
CA SER A 6 -3.37 37.85 -9.20
C SER A 6 -4.32 38.49 -8.19
N ARG A 7 -4.45 37.83 -7.03
CA ARG A 7 -4.52 38.55 -5.76
C ARG A 7 -3.07 38.74 -5.27
N ARG A 8 -2.49 39.92 -5.51
CA ARG A 8 -1.24 40.33 -4.84
C ARG A 8 -1.59 40.52 -3.37
N VAL A 9 -1.16 39.58 -2.53
CA VAL A 9 -1.18 39.73 -1.07
C VAL A 9 0.00 40.62 -0.70
N ASN A 10 -0.28 41.73 0.00
CA ASN A 10 0.73 42.63 0.55
C ASN A 10 1.52 41.89 1.62
N GLU A 11 2.86 41.91 1.51
CA GLU A 11 3.78 41.15 2.38
C GLU A 11 3.78 41.64 3.84
N GLU A 12 3.30 42.86 4.11
CA GLU A 12 3.24 43.43 5.46
C GLU A 12 2.13 42.80 6.33
N GLU A 13 1.02 42.35 5.73
CA GLU A 13 -0.15 41.85 6.48
C GLU A 13 0.06 40.41 7.02
N PHE A 14 1.03 39.66 6.48
CA PHE A 14 1.31 38.28 6.89
C PHE A 14 2.22 38.18 8.13
N ALA A 15 2.87 39.27 8.54
CA ALA A 15 3.86 39.24 9.62
C ALA A 15 3.24 39.37 11.03
N GLU A 16 2.07 40.00 11.16
CA GLU A 16 1.47 40.28 12.47
C GLU A 16 0.71 39.08 13.06
N GLU A 17 0.18 38.17 12.24
CA GLU A 17 -0.67 37.05 12.71
C GLU A 17 0.12 35.95 13.44
N GLU A 18 1.44 35.86 13.23
CA GLU A 18 2.27 34.74 13.72
C GLU A 18 3.11 35.08 14.97
N GLY A 19 2.98 36.28 15.54
CA GLY A 19 3.66 36.67 16.78
C GLY A 19 5.19 36.49 16.74
N MET A 20 5.84 36.81 15.60
CA MET A 20 7.28 36.64 15.41
C MET A 20 8.04 37.96 15.52
N ASP A 21 9.08 37.98 16.34
CA ASP A 21 10.01 39.11 16.44
C ASP A 21 10.75 39.32 15.10
N TYR A 22 10.37 40.36 14.36
CA TYR A 22 11.05 40.76 13.12
C TYR A 22 12.34 41.49 13.46
N PHE A 23 13.48 40.85 13.21
CA PHE A 23 14.78 41.49 13.35
C PHE A 23 15.13 42.28 12.08
N PRO A 24 15.36 43.60 12.16
CA PRO A 24 15.72 44.41 10.99
C PRO A 24 17.03 43.89 10.36
N GLY A 25 17.00 43.64 9.06
CA GLY A 25 18.13 43.14 8.28
C GLY A 25 18.07 41.65 7.87
N GLN A 26 17.02 40.91 8.24
CA GLN A 26 16.79 39.57 7.70
C GLN A 26 15.85 39.61 6.49
N THR A 27 16.20 38.91 5.42
CA THR A 27 15.30 38.74 4.27
C THR A 27 14.25 37.66 4.58
N VAL A 28 13.04 37.77 4.02
CA VAL A 28 11.97 36.75 4.15
C VAL A 28 12.49 35.34 3.82
N GLY A 29 13.39 35.23 2.82
CA GLY A 29 14.05 33.98 2.46
C GLY A 29 14.89 33.36 3.59
N GLN A 30 15.53 34.16 4.44
CA GLN A 30 16.31 33.67 5.60
C GLN A 30 15.41 33.13 6.71
N VAL A 31 14.24 33.75 6.92
CA VAL A 31 13.25 33.28 7.92
C VAL A 31 12.64 31.94 7.50
N ILE A 32 12.28 31.79 6.22
CA ILE A 32 11.73 30.54 5.67
C ILE A 32 12.76 29.40 5.78
N ARG A 33 14.03 29.66 5.44
CA ARG A 33 15.09 28.63 5.47
C ARG A 33 15.32 28.08 6.87
N LYS A 34 15.26 28.93 7.91
CA LYS A 34 15.38 28.50 9.32
C LYS A 34 14.18 27.63 9.75
N LYS A 35 12.95 27.95 9.34
CA LYS A 35 11.75 27.13 9.64
C LYS A 35 11.85 25.72 9.01
N VAL A 36 12.32 25.61 7.76
CA VAL A 36 12.46 24.32 7.06
C VAL A 36 13.50 23.41 7.71
N LEU A 37 14.64 23.97 8.13
CA LEU A 37 15.70 23.20 8.79
C LEU A 37 15.26 22.68 10.18
N LYS A 38 14.49 23.49 10.93
CA LYS A 38 14.00 23.09 12.27
C LYS A 38 13.00 21.92 12.17
N ARG A 39 12.12 21.90 11.17
CA ARG A 39 11.14 20.81 10.95
C ARG A 39 11.82 19.49 10.56
N ARG A 40 12.88 19.51 9.74
CA ARG A 40 13.62 18.29 9.36
C ARG A 40 14.27 17.60 10.55
N SER A 41 14.93 18.35 11.44
CA SER A 41 15.59 17.74 12.61
C SER A 41 14.61 17.10 13.60
N SER A 42 13.40 17.66 13.74
CA SER A 42 12.35 17.08 14.59
C SER A 42 11.77 15.79 13.98
N GLN A 43 11.64 15.72 12.66
CA GLN A 43 11.14 14.53 11.97
C GLN A 43 12.15 13.37 12.01
N GLU A 44 13.44 13.64 11.77
CA GLU A 44 14.50 12.62 11.88
C GLU A 44 14.61 12.03 13.30
N LYS A 45 14.43 12.85 14.34
CA LYS A 45 14.38 12.37 15.73
C LYS A 45 13.17 11.48 16.01
N GLN A 46 11.99 11.81 15.47
CA GLN A 46 10.79 10.98 15.63
C GLN A 46 10.87 9.66 14.86
N GLU A 47 11.45 9.65 13.66
CA GLU A 47 11.66 8.42 12.88
C GLU A 47 12.70 7.50 13.55
N SER A 48 13.79 8.06 14.07
CA SER A 48 14.80 7.30 14.79
C SER A 48 14.27 6.67 16.08
N ALA A 49 13.43 7.40 16.85
CA ALA A 49 12.82 6.89 18.08
C ALA A 49 11.76 5.80 17.82
N LYS A 50 11.00 5.89 16.71
CA LYS A 50 10.06 4.83 16.32
C LYS A 50 10.78 3.54 15.90
N LYS A 51 11.92 3.66 15.24
CA LYS A 51 12.72 2.50 14.81
C LYS A 51 13.28 1.71 16.00
N LEU A 52 13.62 2.39 17.10
CA LEU A 52 14.17 1.74 18.30
C LEU A 52 13.11 0.99 19.14
N LYS A 53 11.84 1.44 19.13
CA LYS A 53 10.76 0.76 19.88
C LYS A 53 10.31 -0.56 19.26
N ILE A 54 10.43 -0.71 17.93
CA ILE A 54 10.04 -1.94 17.23
C ILE A 54 10.99 -3.09 17.55
N SER A 55 12.25 -2.81 17.88
CA SER A 55 13.26 -3.84 18.16
C SER A 55 13.10 -4.52 19.54
N THR A 56 12.46 -3.90 20.52
CA THR A 56 12.43 -4.39 21.91
C THR A 56 11.26 -5.31 22.26
N GLU A 57 10.29 -5.51 21.38
CA GLU A 57 9.14 -6.40 21.65
C GLU A 57 9.24 -7.78 20.97
N LEU A 58 10.39 -8.09 20.34
CA LEU A 58 10.57 -9.32 19.55
C LEU A 58 11.13 -10.52 20.33
N GLU A 59 11.41 -10.39 21.63
CA GLU A 59 12.17 -11.41 22.40
C GLU A 59 11.29 -12.49 23.08
N SER A 60 10.02 -12.69 22.69
CA SER A 60 9.13 -13.64 23.38
C SER A 60 8.52 -14.78 22.55
N CYS A 61 8.78 -14.93 21.23
CA CYS A 61 8.36 -16.16 20.52
C CYS A 61 9.39 -17.27 20.70
N GLY A 62 9.02 -18.29 21.48
CA GLY A 62 9.78 -19.54 21.61
C GLY A 62 9.81 -20.36 20.30
N PRO A 63 10.66 -21.40 20.25
CA PRO A 63 10.98 -22.16 19.03
C PRO A 63 9.82 -22.96 18.40
N GLU A 64 8.62 -22.95 18.98
CA GLU A 64 7.44 -23.68 18.48
C GLU A 64 6.34 -22.75 17.91
N CYS A 65 6.64 -21.48 17.71
CA CYS A 65 5.71 -20.45 17.24
C CYS A 65 5.53 -20.53 15.70
N ASN A 66 4.65 -21.42 15.20
CA ASN A 66 4.30 -21.56 13.76
C ASN A 66 3.71 -20.29 13.10
N LEU A 67 3.50 -19.21 13.86
CA LEU A 67 3.00 -17.92 13.37
C LEU A 67 4.12 -16.91 13.02
N CYS A 68 5.38 -17.13 13.43
CA CYS A 68 6.45 -16.15 13.22
C CYS A 68 7.28 -16.34 11.94
N ASP A 69 7.10 -17.43 11.20
CA ASP A 69 7.68 -17.59 9.84
C ASP A 69 7.14 -16.56 8.82
N VAL A 70 5.99 -15.95 9.12
CA VAL A 70 5.32 -15.02 8.19
C VAL A 70 5.70 -13.55 8.46
N ALA A 71 6.37 -13.25 9.58
CA ALA A 71 6.72 -11.88 9.96
C ALA A 71 8.10 -11.42 9.47
N TYR A 72 8.90 -12.29 8.83
CA TYR A 72 10.24 -11.96 8.33
C TYR A 72 10.23 -11.26 6.96
N LEU A 73 9.34 -10.27 6.77
CA LEU A 73 9.20 -9.49 5.52
C LEU A 73 10.14 -8.27 5.48
N GLY A 74 11.39 -8.44 5.92
CA GLY A 74 12.43 -7.39 5.87
C GLY A 74 13.79 -7.85 5.32
N ALA A 75 13.98 -9.14 5.03
CA ALA A 75 15.25 -9.65 4.53
C ALA A 75 15.33 -9.54 2.99
N ASP A 76 16.46 -9.02 2.51
CA ASP A 76 16.87 -9.03 1.11
C ASP A 76 16.56 -10.38 0.45
N ARG A 77 15.62 -10.37 -0.50
CA ARG A 77 15.19 -11.54 -1.28
C ARG A 77 16.31 -12.19 -2.10
N SER A 78 17.49 -11.56 -2.13
CA SER A 78 18.68 -12.01 -2.85
C SER A 78 19.40 -13.18 -2.16
N LYS A 79 19.10 -13.48 -0.89
CA LYS A 79 19.79 -14.54 -0.12
C LYS A 79 18.92 -15.73 0.30
N THR A 80 17.60 -15.63 0.18
CA THR A 80 16.77 -16.83 0.32
C THR A 80 16.98 -17.64 -0.96
N GLY A 81 17.44 -18.88 -0.86
CA GLY A 81 17.57 -19.82 -1.99
C GLY A 81 16.22 -20.19 -2.60
N LEU A 82 15.36 -19.21 -2.86
CA LEU A 82 14.10 -19.36 -3.54
C LEU A 82 14.41 -19.83 -4.94
N ILE A 83 14.25 -21.14 -5.10
CA ILE A 83 14.35 -21.88 -6.34
C ILE A 83 13.66 -21.03 -7.43
N PRO A 84 14.36 -20.68 -8.53
CA PRO A 84 13.74 -20.00 -9.64
C PRO A 84 12.53 -20.82 -10.06
N ARG A 85 11.35 -20.20 -9.95
CA ARG A 85 10.07 -20.86 -10.19
C ARG A 85 10.07 -21.30 -11.64
N LYS A 86 10.23 -22.60 -11.89
CA LYS A 86 10.13 -23.17 -13.22
C LYS A 86 8.77 -22.76 -13.77
N ASN A 87 8.77 -22.10 -14.94
CA ASN A 87 7.59 -21.76 -15.72
C ASN A 87 6.82 -23.04 -16.02
N THR A 88 5.95 -23.46 -15.11
CA THR A 88 4.85 -24.38 -15.43
C THR A 88 3.80 -23.56 -16.14
N ASP A 89 3.08 -24.16 -17.09
CA ASP A 89 2.03 -23.51 -17.86
C ASP A 89 0.90 -23.04 -16.93
N TYR A 90 1.04 -21.82 -16.42
CA TYR A 90 0.09 -21.22 -15.49
C TYR A 90 -1.19 -20.89 -16.26
N ILE A 91 -2.26 -21.62 -15.95
CA ILE A 91 -3.61 -21.30 -16.42
C ILE A 91 -4.08 -20.10 -15.58
N THR A 92 -3.73 -18.90 -16.01
CA THR A 92 -4.25 -17.67 -15.42
C THR A 92 -5.65 -17.42 -15.95
N PRO A 93 -6.66 -17.27 -15.06
CA PRO A 93 -8.01 -17.07 -15.52
C PRO A 93 -8.11 -15.74 -16.27
N HIS A 94 -8.78 -15.79 -17.42
CA HIS A 94 -9.14 -14.63 -18.21
C HIS A 94 -10.15 -13.76 -17.45
N CYS A 95 -10.16 -12.44 -17.71
CA CYS A 95 -11.17 -11.57 -17.14
C CYS A 95 -12.58 -12.02 -17.55
N MET A 96 -13.49 -12.12 -16.60
CA MET A 96 -14.85 -12.58 -16.85
C MET A 96 -15.75 -11.56 -17.56
N VAL A 97 -15.32 -10.30 -17.69
CA VAL A 97 -16.08 -9.26 -18.41
C VAL A 97 -15.92 -9.49 -19.91
N MET A 98 -17.05 -9.62 -20.61
CA MET A 98 -17.08 -9.75 -22.07
C MET A 98 -16.25 -8.61 -22.70
N GLU A 99 -15.43 -8.93 -23.69
CA GLU A 99 -14.51 -8.00 -24.40
C GLU A 99 -13.19 -7.66 -23.68
N CYS A 100 -12.97 -8.12 -22.44
CA CYS A 100 -11.72 -7.83 -21.73
C CYS A 100 -10.66 -8.93 -21.87
N MET A 101 -9.69 -8.76 -22.77
CA MET A 101 -8.61 -9.73 -23.04
C MET A 101 -7.48 -9.77 -21.99
N LYS A 102 -7.67 -9.21 -20.79
CA LYS A 102 -6.62 -9.19 -19.77
C LYS A 102 -6.57 -10.51 -18.99
N HIS A 103 -5.35 -10.98 -18.71
CA HIS A 103 -5.07 -12.18 -17.91
C HIS A 103 -4.26 -11.82 -16.66
N PRO A 104 -4.91 -11.39 -15.57
CA PRO A 104 -4.21 -11.03 -14.34
C PRO A 104 -3.53 -12.25 -13.73
N SER A 105 -2.23 -12.14 -13.42
CA SER A 105 -1.42 -13.27 -12.95
C SER A 105 -1.49 -13.53 -11.44
N THR A 106 -2.16 -12.66 -10.70
CA THR A 106 -2.32 -12.77 -9.24
C THR A 106 -3.71 -12.36 -8.79
N LEU A 107 -4.15 -12.90 -7.65
CA LEU A 107 -5.41 -12.53 -6.97
C LEU A 107 -5.57 -11.02 -6.80
N THR A 108 -4.53 -10.34 -6.29
CA THR A 108 -4.56 -8.89 -6.08
C THR A 108 -4.67 -8.13 -7.39
N SER A 109 -3.90 -8.55 -8.41
CA SER A 109 -3.96 -7.91 -9.73
C SER A 109 -5.31 -8.08 -10.40
N TYR A 110 -5.98 -9.22 -10.18
CA TYR A 110 -7.30 -9.49 -10.74
C TYR A 110 -8.36 -8.58 -10.13
N ALA A 111 -8.40 -8.47 -8.80
CA ALA A 111 -9.32 -7.56 -8.12
C ALA A 111 -9.03 -6.08 -8.45
N GLU A 112 -7.77 -5.70 -8.61
CA GLU A 112 -7.38 -4.35 -9.03
C GLU A 112 -7.77 -4.05 -10.47
N HIS A 113 -7.60 -5.02 -11.37
CA HIS A 113 -8.01 -4.94 -12.77
C HIS A 113 -9.52 -4.66 -12.89
N LEU A 114 -10.36 -5.47 -12.22
CA LEU A 114 -11.81 -5.25 -12.23
C LEU A 114 -12.19 -3.84 -11.76
N LYS A 115 -11.53 -3.35 -10.70
CA LYS A 115 -11.82 -2.01 -10.17
C LYS A 115 -11.37 -0.89 -11.10
N LYS A 116 -10.21 -1.01 -11.74
CA LYS A 116 -9.64 0.05 -12.58
C LYS A 116 -10.24 0.09 -13.98
N ASP A 117 -10.36 -1.07 -14.61
CA ASP A 117 -10.74 -1.16 -16.02
C ASP A 117 -12.27 -1.30 -16.17
N HIS A 118 -12.97 -1.90 -15.20
CA HIS A 118 -14.41 -2.20 -15.30
C HIS A 118 -15.27 -1.47 -14.26
N ASN A 119 -14.66 -0.64 -13.40
CA ASN A 119 -15.30 -0.01 -12.24
C ASN A 119 -16.19 -0.97 -11.43
N SER A 120 -15.80 -2.25 -11.37
CA SER A 120 -16.59 -3.35 -10.83
C SER A 120 -15.80 -4.12 -9.77
N SER A 121 -16.50 -4.92 -8.97
CA SER A 121 -15.90 -5.81 -7.97
C SER A 121 -16.40 -7.24 -8.13
N LEU A 122 -15.65 -8.20 -7.59
CA LEU A 122 -15.99 -9.63 -7.64
C LEU A 122 -17.39 -9.89 -7.05
N ILE A 123 -17.69 -9.30 -5.89
CA ILE A 123 -18.99 -9.44 -5.21
C ILE A 123 -20.13 -8.88 -6.08
N GLN A 124 -19.98 -7.70 -6.67
CA GLN A 124 -20.99 -7.10 -7.55
C GLN A 124 -21.28 -7.97 -8.78
N LEU A 125 -20.27 -8.70 -9.25
CA LEU A 125 -20.41 -9.61 -10.37
C LEU A 125 -20.95 -10.99 -9.93
N GLY A 126 -21.05 -11.28 -8.64
CA GLY A 126 -21.48 -12.58 -8.11
C GLY A 126 -20.40 -13.66 -8.21
N TYR A 127 -19.12 -13.29 -8.07
CA TYR A 127 -17.98 -14.21 -8.12
C TYR A 127 -17.03 -14.02 -6.95
N ILE A 128 -16.19 -15.03 -6.72
CA ILE A 128 -15.07 -15.02 -5.78
C ILE A 128 -13.84 -15.66 -6.42
N LEU A 129 -12.66 -15.24 -5.97
CA LEU A 129 -11.42 -15.90 -6.36
C LEU A 129 -11.02 -16.89 -5.28
N ARG A 130 -10.74 -18.13 -5.65
CA ARG A 130 -10.26 -19.17 -4.74
C ARG A 130 -8.82 -19.51 -5.06
N CYS A 131 -7.93 -19.30 -4.11
CA CYS A 131 -6.55 -19.77 -4.22
C CYS A 131 -6.52 -21.29 -4.17
N GLU A 132 -5.54 -21.92 -4.82
CA GLU A 132 -5.33 -23.38 -4.73
C GLU A 132 -5.10 -23.86 -3.29
N CYS A 133 -4.62 -22.98 -2.39
CA CYS A 133 -4.53 -23.29 -0.96
C CYS A 133 -5.90 -23.33 -0.24
N GLY A 134 -7.00 -23.10 -0.94
CA GLY A 134 -8.37 -23.12 -0.42
C GLY A 134 -8.90 -21.77 0.08
N VAL A 135 -8.07 -20.73 0.19
CA VAL A 135 -8.48 -19.41 0.69
C VAL A 135 -9.28 -18.65 -0.37
N GLU A 136 -10.41 -18.08 0.06
CA GLU A 136 -11.28 -17.28 -0.78
C GLU A 136 -11.00 -15.78 -0.63
N VAL A 137 -11.00 -15.08 -1.76
CA VAL A 137 -10.66 -13.67 -1.87
C VAL A 137 -11.75 -12.95 -2.66
N GLN A 138 -12.37 -11.98 -1.98
CA GLN A 138 -13.44 -11.16 -2.55
C GLN A 138 -12.99 -9.71 -2.86
N SER A 139 -11.87 -9.27 -2.29
CA SER A 139 -11.43 -7.86 -2.38
C SER A 139 -9.92 -7.73 -2.62
N LYS A 140 -9.49 -6.57 -3.13
CA LYS A 140 -8.05 -6.24 -3.26
C LYS A 140 -7.32 -6.36 -1.93
N LYS A 141 -7.94 -5.93 -0.82
CA LYS A 141 -7.32 -5.93 0.51
C LYS A 141 -7.06 -7.35 1.00
N THR A 142 -8.06 -8.21 0.93
CA THR A 142 -7.93 -9.63 1.34
C THR A 142 -6.94 -10.37 0.44
N GLY A 143 -6.99 -10.11 -0.87
CA GLY A 143 -6.04 -10.68 -1.83
C GLY A 143 -4.61 -10.24 -1.59
N HIS A 144 -4.39 -8.97 -1.22
CA HIS A 144 -3.05 -8.47 -0.91
C HIS A 144 -2.47 -9.11 0.34
N LYS A 145 -3.27 -9.21 1.42
CA LYS A 145 -2.85 -9.88 2.66
C LYS A 145 -2.50 -11.34 2.39
N HIS A 146 -3.33 -12.05 1.62
CA HIS A 146 -3.06 -13.44 1.26
C HIS A 146 -1.80 -13.60 0.41
N ASN A 147 -1.56 -12.73 -0.57
CA ASN A 147 -0.35 -12.76 -1.41
C ASN A 147 0.96 -12.55 -0.63
N GLN A 148 0.91 -11.94 0.56
CA GLN A 148 2.08 -11.78 1.41
C GLN A 148 2.42 -13.08 2.18
N THR A 149 1.42 -13.92 2.44
CA THR A 149 1.57 -15.12 3.28
C THR A 149 1.56 -16.41 2.46
N CYS A 150 1.04 -16.39 1.23
CA CYS A 150 0.92 -17.55 0.37
C CYS A 150 1.91 -17.49 -0.79
N ALA A 151 2.72 -18.54 -0.93
CA ALA A 151 3.66 -18.66 -2.06
C ALA A 151 2.96 -19.08 -3.36
N ILE A 152 1.77 -19.67 -3.28
CA ILE A 152 1.00 -20.19 -4.42
C ILE A 152 0.36 -19.02 -5.17
N ARG A 153 0.41 -19.08 -6.51
CA ARG A 153 -0.14 -18.04 -7.40
C ARG A 153 -1.30 -18.53 -8.25
N ASN A 154 -1.60 -19.81 -8.20
CA ASN A 154 -2.73 -20.40 -8.91
C ASN A 154 -4.02 -20.07 -8.18
N PHE A 155 -5.02 -19.64 -8.94
CA PHE A 155 -6.34 -19.39 -8.41
C PHE A 155 -7.39 -19.65 -9.49
N THR A 156 -8.58 -19.99 -9.03
CA THR A 156 -9.77 -20.23 -9.85
C THR A 156 -10.84 -19.20 -9.53
N ILE A 157 -11.76 -18.96 -10.47
CA ILE A 157 -12.92 -18.10 -10.27
C ILE A 157 -14.12 -19.00 -9.96
N HIS A 158 -14.82 -18.73 -8.86
CA HIS A 158 -16.05 -19.44 -8.49
C HIS A 158 -17.22 -18.47 -8.47
N LYS A 159 -18.40 -18.93 -8.86
CA LYS A 159 -19.65 -18.18 -8.74
C LYS A 159 -20.09 -18.22 -7.28
N LEU A 160 -20.45 -17.06 -6.72
CA LEU A 160 -21.02 -16.96 -5.38
C LEU A 160 -22.48 -17.45 -5.43
N ASN A 161 -22.93 -18.19 -4.42
CA ASN A 161 -24.35 -18.53 -4.31
C ASN A 161 -25.14 -17.29 -3.92
N GLU A 162 -26.39 -17.19 -4.38
CA GLU A 162 -27.27 -16.06 -4.07
C GLU A 162 -27.55 -15.94 -2.56
N GLU A 163 -27.44 -17.04 -1.83
CA GLU A 163 -27.64 -17.12 -0.37
C GLU A 163 -26.50 -16.48 0.43
N ASP A 164 -25.32 -16.30 -0.17
CA ASP A 164 -24.10 -15.79 0.49
C ASP A 164 -23.85 -14.29 0.21
N LEU A 165 -24.80 -13.61 -0.46
CA LEU A 165 -24.70 -12.18 -0.73
C LEU A 165 -25.14 -11.36 0.51
N PRO A 166 -24.31 -10.43 1.00
CA PRO A 166 -24.63 -9.59 2.16
C PRO A 166 -25.68 -8.51 1.87
#